data_AF-A0A947KBI1-F1
#
_entry.id   AF-A0A947KBI1-F1
#
_cell.length_a   1.000
_cell.length_b   1.000
_cell.length_c   1.000
_cell.angle_alpha   90.00
_cell.angle_beta   90.00
_cell.angle_gamma   90.00
#
_symmetry.space_group_name_H-M   'P 1'
#
loop_
_entity.id
_entity.type
_entity.pdbx_description
1 polymer ?
#
loop_
_entity_poly.entity_id
_entity_poly.type
_entity_poly.pdbx_seq_one_letter_code
_entity_poly.pdbx_strand_id
1 'polypeptide(L)'
;MNTVRPLLIILIFFQVLLSQTLVFEGNFGEKQYDINTIRNIRFTIDDSLSTHSLSLHTATGIRQFALMDIDTVFFKDSTLLSITHNGETSDFRTVDVDYFDISPIQLPDRPPNAIQGSQFMQTILNMEFDQREPLIRDQILAGNIPDFLRNLITLSSQFQDVNGVTHTVEYDVLPDYLAIGSNNDFYRNPMGPESAQAIADAFGCIMPTRKLVDDIWKHATVHLSPIYYAPVGTENNKVYKFIQHNTDIETARTAAGGQLDELISGIKKDVVITNILLTKPGFVAIYGWHYTTGVPIQPLYVGHVDFYVDYSHGIRLINAVMRVDGVPMRAQDILRDPVLYKLLSDEGSPMTQPYYKY
;
A
#
# COMPACT_ATOMS: atom_id res chain seq x y z
N MET A 1 11.17 22.74 17.75
CA MET A 1 10.35 23.89 17.34
C MET A 1 9.58 23.49 16.11
N ASN A 2 8.26 23.68 16.16
CA ASN A 2 7.22 23.38 15.17
C ASN A 2 7.22 21.95 14.60
N THR A 3 6.73 21.00 15.39
CA THR A 3 6.10 19.78 14.87
C THR A 3 4.86 20.19 14.07
N VAL A 4 4.92 20.15 12.74
CA VAL A 4 3.74 20.26 11.89
C VAL A 4 2.96 18.97 12.07
N ARG A 5 1.83 19.06 12.77
CA ARG A 5 0.93 17.94 13.08
C ARG A 5 -0.33 18.08 12.24
N PRO A 6 -0.89 16.99 11.69
CA PRO A 6 -2.20 17.07 11.03
C PRO A 6 -3.23 17.60 12.04
N LEU A 7 -3.85 18.73 11.72
CA LEU A 7 -4.85 19.36 12.55
C LEU A 7 -6.22 18.89 12.08
N LEU A 8 -6.78 17.91 12.78
CA LEU A 8 -8.17 17.51 12.62
C LEU A 8 -9.05 18.51 13.38
N ILE A 9 -9.88 19.30 12.69
CA ILE A 9 -10.83 20.22 13.32
C ILE A 9 -12.20 19.54 13.35
N ILE A 10 -12.57 18.96 14.50
CA ILE A 10 -13.94 18.50 14.75
C ILE A 10 -14.73 19.67 15.34
N LEU A 11 -15.73 20.17 14.61
CA LEU A 11 -16.64 21.22 15.09
C LEU A 11 -17.90 20.56 15.66
N ILE A 12 -17.94 20.40 16.99
CA ILE A 12 -19.11 19.91 17.72
C ILE A 12 -20.03 21.10 18.02
N PHE A 13 -21.06 21.31 17.19
CA PHE A 13 -22.05 22.35 17.47
C PHE A 13 -23.04 21.87 18.53
N PHE A 14 -22.89 22.28 19.79
CA PHE A 14 -23.98 22.23 20.75
C PHE A 14 -25.02 23.32 20.41
N GLN A 15 -26.31 23.02 20.60
CA GLN A 15 -27.27 24.11 20.78
C GLN A 15 -26.88 24.80 22.09
N VAL A 16 -26.63 26.11 22.02
CA VAL A 16 -26.03 27.01 23.02
C VAL A 16 -24.52 27.24 22.80
N LEU A 17 -24.24 28.48 22.36
CA LEU A 17 -22.96 29.20 22.19
C LEU A 17 -21.74 28.65 22.96
N LEU A 18 -20.74 28.22 22.19
CA LEU A 18 -19.31 28.64 22.21
C LEU A 18 -18.54 27.59 21.38
N SER A 19 -17.80 28.02 20.35
CA SER A 19 -16.96 27.13 19.56
C SER A 19 -15.90 26.50 20.46
N GLN A 20 -15.90 25.18 20.59
CA GLN A 20 -14.79 24.47 21.21
C GLN A 20 -13.94 23.84 20.10
N THR A 21 -12.71 24.33 19.98
CA THR A 21 -11.65 23.75 19.15
C THR A 21 -11.08 22.57 19.92
N LEU A 22 -11.15 21.36 19.38
CA LEU A 22 -10.41 20.22 19.92
C LEU A 22 -9.04 20.16 19.24
N VAL A 23 -7.98 20.34 20.04
CA VAL A 23 -6.59 20.23 19.61
C VAL A 23 -6.16 18.78 19.75
N PHE A 24 -5.65 18.17 18.68
CA PHE A 24 -5.05 16.84 18.72
C PHE A 24 -3.57 16.96 19.14
N GLU A 25 -3.30 16.72 20.42
CA GLU A 25 -1.93 16.52 20.91
C GLU A 25 -1.71 15.04 21.27
N GLY A 26 -0.87 14.36 20.49
CA GLY A 26 -0.08 13.21 20.93
C GLY A 26 -0.77 11.83 20.99
N ASN A 27 -0.02 10.84 20.49
CA ASN A 27 -0.15 9.39 20.57
C ASN A 27 -1.26 8.72 19.74
N PHE A 28 -0.79 7.85 18.84
CA PHE A 28 -1.53 6.80 18.16
C PHE A 28 -2.30 5.96 19.17
N GLY A 29 -3.60 6.22 19.26
CA GLY A 29 -4.58 5.37 19.90
C GLY A 29 -5.86 5.53 19.11
N GLU A 30 -6.46 4.41 18.73
CA GLU A 30 -7.80 4.37 18.14
C GLU A 30 -8.75 5.16 19.07
N LYS A 31 -9.29 6.28 18.58
CA LYS A 31 -10.29 7.06 19.32
C LYS A 31 -11.65 6.77 18.73
N GLN A 32 -12.42 5.95 19.44
CA GLN A 32 -13.83 5.72 19.13
C GLN A 32 -14.65 6.92 19.58
N TYR A 33 -15.41 7.49 18.65
CA TYR A 33 -16.35 8.57 18.91
C TYR A 33 -17.77 8.09 18.62
N ASP A 34 -18.72 8.44 19.48
CA ASP A 34 -20.14 8.21 19.19
C ASP A 34 -20.55 9.10 18.01
N ILE A 35 -21.01 8.47 16.92
CA ILE A 35 -21.51 9.10 15.70
C ILE A 35 -22.58 10.17 15.98
N ASN A 36 -23.34 10.02 17.08
CA ASN A 36 -24.34 10.98 17.51
C ASN A 36 -23.75 12.31 18.02
N THR A 37 -22.45 12.37 18.27
CA THR A 37 -21.73 13.54 18.81
C THR A 37 -21.09 14.39 17.71
N ILE A 38 -20.86 13.83 16.54
CA ILE A 38 -20.15 14.49 15.45
C ILE A 38 -21.16 15.12 14.50
N ARG A 39 -21.22 16.46 14.48
CA ARG A 39 -22.12 17.19 13.57
C ARG A 39 -21.43 17.65 12.29
N ASN A 40 -20.13 17.96 12.35
CA ASN A 40 -19.30 18.38 11.21
C ASN A 40 -17.83 18.05 11.45
N ILE A 41 -17.14 17.51 10.45
CA ILE A 41 -15.68 17.35 10.43
C ILE A 41 -15.12 18.20 9.28
N ARG A 42 -14.08 19.00 9.56
CA ARG A 42 -13.26 19.67 8.54
C ARG A 42 -11.81 19.27 8.72
N PHE A 43 -11.16 18.90 7.63
CA PHE A 43 -9.75 18.56 7.62
C PHE A 43 -8.93 19.80 7.26
N THR A 44 -7.94 20.15 8.07
CA THR A 44 -6.93 21.15 7.70
C THR A 44 -5.60 20.43 7.59
N ILE A 45 -5.22 20.13 6.36
CA ILE A 45 -3.95 19.45 6.07
C ILE A 45 -2.88 20.52 5.95
N ASP A 46 -2.01 20.61 6.95
CA ASP A 46 -0.84 21.51 6.96
C ASP A 46 0.41 20.87 6.30
N ASP A 47 0.25 19.64 5.79
CA ASP A 47 1.29 18.90 5.07
C ASP A 47 0.98 18.93 3.57
N SER A 48 1.70 19.76 2.81
CA SER A 48 1.52 19.89 1.36
C SER A 48 1.83 18.60 0.58
N LEU A 49 2.46 17.61 1.20
CA LEU A 49 2.77 16.33 0.58
C LEU A 49 1.73 15.25 0.90
N SER A 50 0.82 15.50 1.84
CA SER A 50 -0.11 14.49 2.35
C SER A 50 -1.00 13.91 1.25
N THR A 51 -0.97 12.59 1.12
CA THR A 51 -1.85 11.76 0.27
C THR A 51 -3.01 11.13 1.06
N HIS A 52 -3.23 11.56 2.31
CA HIS A 52 -4.20 10.95 3.20
C HIS A 52 -5.64 11.00 2.64
N SER A 53 -6.42 9.98 2.96
CA SER A 53 -7.84 9.88 2.63
C SER A 53 -8.68 9.54 3.86
N LEU A 54 -9.93 9.99 3.87
CA LEU A 54 -10.95 9.49 4.79
C LEU A 54 -11.43 8.13 4.26
N SER A 55 -11.19 7.08 5.02
CA SER A 55 -11.65 5.73 4.70
C SER A 55 -12.96 5.45 5.42
N LEU A 56 -14.02 5.13 4.67
CA LEU A 56 -15.33 4.77 5.20
C LEU A 56 -15.52 3.25 5.08
N HIS A 57 -15.58 2.57 6.21
CA HIS A 57 -15.73 1.12 6.30
C HIS A 57 -17.21 0.77 6.40
N THR A 58 -17.69 -0.06 5.47
CA THR A 58 -19.09 -0.51 5.41
C THR A 58 -19.15 -2.01 5.20
N ALA A 59 -20.31 -2.61 5.51
CA ALA A 59 -20.57 -4.03 5.24
C ALA A 59 -20.45 -4.43 3.75
N THR A 60 -20.45 -3.45 2.84
CA THR A 60 -20.38 -3.65 1.38
C THR A 60 -19.02 -3.31 0.78
N GLY A 61 -18.08 -2.85 1.60
CA GLY A 61 -16.70 -2.54 1.22
C GLY A 61 -16.22 -1.20 1.74
N ILE A 62 -14.98 -0.84 1.39
CA ILE A 62 -14.31 0.39 1.83
C ILE A 62 -14.40 1.45 0.73
N ARG A 63 -14.73 2.68 1.11
CA ARG A 63 -14.76 3.86 0.22
C ARG A 63 -13.74 4.90 0.71
N GLN A 64 -12.93 5.46 -0.18
CA GLN A 64 -11.88 6.43 0.21
C GLN A 64 -12.03 7.79 -0.48
N PHE A 65 -12.02 8.84 0.32
CA PHE A 65 -12.10 10.23 -0.14
C PHE A 65 -10.80 10.95 0.20
N ALA A 66 -10.05 11.44 -0.80
CA ALA A 66 -8.87 12.26 -0.55
C ALA A 66 -9.25 13.42 0.36
N LEU A 67 -8.50 13.59 1.46
CA LEU A 67 -8.85 14.63 2.44
C LEU A 67 -8.78 16.03 1.85
N MET A 68 -7.91 16.25 0.85
CA MET A 68 -7.78 17.52 0.15
C MET A 68 -8.97 17.88 -0.74
N ASP A 69 -9.77 16.88 -1.13
CA ASP A 69 -10.93 17.03 -1.99
C ASP A 69 -12.23 17.18 -1.19
N ILE A 70 -12.22 16.88 0.11
CA ILE A 70 -13.41 16.93 0.97
C ILE A 70 -13.73 18.38 1.35
N ASP A 71 -14.89 18.86 0.90
CA ASP A 71 -15.45 20.15 1.27
C ASP A 71 -16.10 20.09 2.66
N THR A 72 -16.96 19.08 2.87
CA THR A 72 -17.71 18.90 4.13
C THR A 72 -18.07 17.44 4.38
N VAL A 73 -17.99 17.02 5.64
CA VAL A 73 -18.62 15.80 6.15
C VAL A 73 -19.76 16.20 7.08
N PHE A 74 -21.00 15.85 6.74
CA PHE A 74 -22.20 16.26 7.44
C PHE A 74 -23.05 15.05 7.84
N PHE A 75 -23.41 14.95 9.12
CA PHE A 75 -24.38 13.97 9.60
C PHE A 75 -25.76 14.61 9.62
N LYS A 76 -26.65 14.16 8.72
CA LYS A 76 -28.04 14.58 8.67
C LYS A 76 -28.85 13.64 9.55
N ASP A 77 -29.23 14.16 10.72
CA ASP A 77 -29.84 13.38 11.80
C ASP A 77 -28.94 12.18 12.19
N SER A 78 -29.50 11.14 12.81
CA SER A 78 -28.76 9.92 13.16
C SER A 78 -28.75 8.85 12.06
N THR A 79 -29.26 9.15 10.86
CA THR A 79 -29.55 8.15 9.82
C THR A 79 -28.73 8.29 8.54
N LEU A 80 -28.19 9.47 8.26
CA LEU A 80 -27.49 9.76 7.01
C LEU A 80 -26.17 10.51 7.24
N LEU A 81 -25.12 10.05 6.58
CA LEU A 81 -23.81 10.68 6.47
C LEU A 81 -23.63 11.16 5.03
N SER A 82 -23.45 12.46 4.84
CA SER A 82 -23.18 13.09 3.55
C SER A 82 -21.72 13.56 3.51
N ILE A 83 -20.97 13.13 2.49
CA ILE A 83 -19.61 13.60 2.21
C ILE A 83 -19.65 14.39 0.92
N THR A 84 -19.46 15.70 1.00
CA THR A 84 -19.27 16.56 -0.16
C THR A 84 -17.78 16.64 -0.48
N HIS A 85 -17.40 16.27 -1.69
CA HIS A 85 -16.03 16.27 -2.18
C HIS A 85 -16.00 16.63 -3.66
N ASN A 86 -15.03 17.44 -4.08
CA ASN A 86 -14.92 17.92 -5.47
C ASN A 86 -16.24 18.52 -6.02
N GLY A 87 -17.05 19.15 -5.17
CA GLY A 87 -18.38 19.68 -5.56
C GLY A 87 -19.49 18.65 -5.78
N GLU A 88 -19.22 17.36 -5.55
CA GLU A 88 -20.21 16.27 -5.57
C GLU A 88 -20.54 15.81 -4.14
N THR A 89 -21.76 15.33 -3.91
CA THR A 89 -22.17 14.79 -2.60
C THR A 89 -22.43 13.29 -2.69
N SER A 90 -21.76 12.53 -1.82
CA SER A 90 -22.00 11.10 -1.61
C SER A 90 -22.73 10.87 -0.30
N ASP A 91 -23.88 10.21 -0.37
CA ASP A 91 -24.74 9.93 0.79
C ASP A 91 -24.64 8.46 1.23
N PHE A 92 -24.48 8.25 2.53
CA PHE A 92 -24.33 6.95 3.17
C PHE A 92 -25.34 6.83 4.31
N ARG A 93 -26.01 5.68 4.43
CA ARG A 93 -26.82 5.42 5.62
C ARG A 93 -25.86 5.14 6.77
N THR A 94 -26.01 5.82 7.90
CA THR A 94 -25.14 5.64 9.07
C THR A 94 -25.18 4.22 9.61
N VAL A 95 -26.31 3.52 9.46
CA VAL A 95 -26.48 2.11 9.86
C VAL A 95 -25.68 1.12 9.00
N ASP A 96 -25.20 1.54 7.82
CA ASP A 96 -24.34 0.73 6.95
C ASP A 96 -22.85 1.05 7.18
N VAL A 97 -22.53 2.08 7.95
CA VAL A 97 -21.17 2.51 8.26
C VAL A 97 -20.75 1.88 9.57
N ASP A 98 -19.74 1.03 9.51
CA ASP A 98 -19.18 0.38 10.70
C ASP A 98 -18.30 1.38 11.48
N TYR A 99 -17.33 1.99 10.77
CA TYR A 99 -16.47 3.05 11.27
C TYR A 99 -15.82 3.82 10.11
N PHE A 100 -15.07 4.87 10.43
CA PHE A 100 -14.20 5.55 9.49
C PHE A 100 -12.85 5.86 10.14
N ASP A 101 -11.81 5.90 9.33
CA ASP A 101 -10.45 6.23 9.76
C ASP A 101 -9.76 7.14 8.72
N ILE A 102 -8.48 7.41 8.94
CA ILE A 102 -7.64 8.12 7.99
C ILE A 102 -6.64 7.12 7.41
N SER A 103 -6.78 6.86 6.11
CA SER A 103 -5.82 6.08 5.35
C SER A 103 -4.67 6.98 4.88
N PRO A 104 -3.42 6.50 4.86
CA PRO A 104 -2.26 7.28 4.43
C PRO A 104 -2.22 7.59 2.93
N ILE A 105 -2.91 6.78 2.12
CA ILE A 105 -3.08 6.99 0.67
C ILE A 105 -4.56 6.91 0.28
N GLN A 106 -4.91 7.42 -0.89
CA GLN A 106 -6.20 7.16 -1.52
C GLN A 106 -6.05 6.09 -2.61
N LEU A 107 -6.83 5.03 -2.51
CA LEU A 107 -6.98 4.02 -3.57
C LEU A 107 -8.37 4.16 -4.21
N PRO A 108 -8.50 4.00 -5.55
CA PRO A 108 -9.80 4.07 -6.21
C PRO A 108 -10.80 3.07 -5.63
N ASP A 109 -12.05 3.48 -5.49
CA ASP A 109 -13.13 2.61 -5.00
C ASP A 109 -13.29 1.39 -5.89
N ARG A 110 -13.58 0.24 -5.28
CA ARG A 110 -13.89 -0.98 -6.03
C ARG A 110 -15.23 -0.81 -6.76
N PRO A 111 -15.30 -0.99 -8.09
CA PRO A 111 -16.55 -0.93 -8.82
C PRO A 111 -17.54 -2.00 -8.30
N PRO A 112 -18.83 -1.69 -8.10
CA PRO A 112 -19.82 -2.67 -7.60
C PRO A 112 -19.97 -3.92 -8.48
N ASN A 113 -19.64 -3.80 -9.76
CA ASN A 113 -19.67 -4.88 -10.75
C ASN A 113 -18.27 -5.41 -11.10
N ALA A 114 -17.24 -5.11 -10.30
CA ALA A 114 -15.88 -5.58 -10.52
C ALA A 114 -15.83 -7.11 -10.47
N ILE A 115 -15.23 -7.71 -11.50
CA ILE A 115 -15.03 -9.15 -11.61
C ILE A 115 -14.22 -9.70 -10.42
N GLN A 116 -14.53 -10.93 -10.03
CA GLN A 116 -13.79 -11.61 -8.96
C GLN A 116 -12.40 -12.04 -9.42
N GLY A 117 -11.49 -12.31 -8.48
CA GLY A 117 -10.13 -12.71 -8.77
C GLY A 117 -10.08 -13.97 -9.65
N SER A 118 -10.81 -15.02 -9.28
CA SER A 118 -10.86 -16.27 -10.06
C SER A 118 -11.34 -16.06 -11.50
N GLN A 119 -12.34 -15.20 -11.70
CA GLN A 119 -12.87 -14.87 -13.02
C GLN A 119 -11.83 -14.14 -13.86
N PHE A 120 -11.14 -13.16 -13.27
CA PHE A 120 -10.06 -12.44 -13.96
C PHE A 120 -8.91 -13.38 -14.35
N MET A 121 -8.47 -14.24 -13.43
CA MET A 121 -7.40 -15.22 -13.72
C MET A 121 -7.79 -16.19 -14.84
N GLN A 122 -9.06 -16.58 -14.92
CA GLN A 122 -9.57 -17.40 -16.01
C GLN A 122 -9.57 -16.66 -17.36
N THR A 123 -9.87 -15.36 -17.37
CA THR A 123 -9.80 -14.51 -18.56
C THR A 123 -8.38 -14.47 -19.14
N ILE A 124 -7.36 -14.31 -18.28
CA ILE A 124 -5.97 -14.18 -18.72
C ILE A 124 -5.20 -15.51 -18.79
N LEU A 125 -5.87 -16.65 -18.53
CA LEU A 125 -5.22 -17.95 -18.30
C LEU A 125 -4.20 -18.35 -19.37
N ASN A 126 -4.53 -18.12 -20.64
CA ASN A 126 -3.71 -18.49 -21.80
C ASN A 126 -3.06 -17.28 -22.49
N MET A 127 -3.07 -16.11 -21.84
CA MET A 127 -2.48 -14.89 -22.38
C MET A 127 -0.97 -14.83 -22.12
N GLU A 128 -0.23 -14.34 -23.11
CA GLU A 128 1.17 -14.02 -22.94
C GLU A 128 1.33 -12.67 -22.22
N PHE A 129 2.58 -12.31 -21.89
CA PHE A 129 2.89 -11.14 -21.05
C PHE A 129 2.27 -9.84 -21.59
N ASP A 130 2.54 -9.51 -22.84
CA ASP A 130 2.07 -8.30 -23.51
C ASP A 130 0.53 -8.18 -23.55
N GLN A 131 -0.17 -9.30 -23.62
CA GLN A 131 -1.63 -9.35 -23.64
C GLN A 131 -2.25 -9.16 -22.25
N ARG A 132 -1.65 -9.73 -21.20
CA ARG A 132 -2.22 -9.67 -19.85
C ARG A 132 -1.83 -8.42 -19.06
N GLU A 133 -0.66 -7.84 -19.31
CA GLU A 133 -0.15 -6.69 -18.53
C GLU A 133 -1.11 -5.49 -18.53
N PRO A 134 -1.65 -5.03 -19.69
CA PRO A 134 -2.63 -3.95 -19.69
C PRO A 134 -3.89 -4.31 -18.90
N LEU A 135 -4.36 -5.55 -18.99
CA LEU A 135 -5.56 -6.00 -18.27
C LEU A 135 -5.36 -6.03 -16.76
N ILE A 136 -4.18 -6.47 -16.28
CA ILE A 136 -3.81 -6.45 -14.86
C ILE A 136 -3.79 -4.99 -14.37
N ARG A 137 -3.08 -4.12 -15.09
CA ARG A 137 -2.96 -2.71 -14.75
C ARG A 137 -4.33 -2.03 -14.69
N ASP A 138 -5.17 -2.22 -15.71
CA ASP A 138 -6.46 -1.57 -15.81
C ASP A 138 -7.42 -2.02 -14.69
N GLN A 139 -7.39 -3.30 -14.28
CA GLN A 139 -8.17 -3.76 -13.11
C GLN A 139 -7.72 -3.07 -11.81
N ILE A 140 -6.40 -3.00 -11.57
CA ILE A 140 -5.86 -2.41 -10.35
C ILE A 140 -6.14 -0.89 -10.33
N LEU A 141 -5.87 -0.18 -11.42
CA LEU A 141 -6.13 1.25 -11.54
C LEU A 141 -7.63 1.59 -11.44
N ALA A 142 -8.52 0.67 -11.83
CA ALA A 142 -9.95 0.82 -11.64
C ALA A 142 -10.42 0.52 -10.21
N GLY A 143 -9.52 0.18 -9.28
CA GLY A 143 -9.86 -0.13 -7.89
C GLY A 143 -10.33 -1.56 -7.65
N ASN A 144 -10.18 -2.50 -8.59
CA ASN A 144 -10.45 -3.93 -8.39
C ASN A 144 -9.33 -4.58 -7.55
N ILE A 145 -9.20 -4.11 -6.32
CA ILE A 145 -8.30 -4.61 -5.29
C ILE A 145 -9.15 -5.08 -4.09
N PRO A 146 -8.69 -6.09 -3.33
CA PRO A 146 -9.33 -6.46 -2.07
C PRO A 146 -9.31 -5.32 -1.05
N ASP A 147 -10.36 -5.21 -0.24
CA ASP A 147 -10.48 -4.15 0.74
C ASP A 147 -9.43 -4.24 1.84
N PHE A 148 -8.99 -5.45 2.22
CA PHE A 148 -7.92 -5.59 3.22
C PHE A 148 -6.61 -4.92 2.79
N LEU A 149 -6.34 -4.78 1.48
CA LEU A 149 -5.17 -4.06 0.99
C LEU A 149 -5.27 -2.53 1.15
N ARG A 150 -6.48 -1.99 1.41
CA ARG A 150 -6.69 -0.55 1.63
C ARG A 150 -6.29 -0.12 3.03
N ASN A 151 -6.07 -1.08 3.94
CA ASN A 151 -5.63 -0.86 5.31
C ASN A 151 -4.11 -0.98 5.37
N LEU A 152 -3.40 0.10 5.04
CA LEU A 152 -1.93 0.12 5.11
C LEU A 152 -1.46 0.00 6.56
N ILE A 153 -0.29 -0.59 6.74
CA ILE A 153 0.34 -0.79 8.05
C ILE A 153 1.49 0.21 8.18
N THR A 154 1.42 1.08 9.19
CA THR A 154 2.51 2.00 9.52
C THR A 154 3.60 1.25 10.28
N LEU A 155 4.81 1.25 9.72
CA LEU A 155 6.02 0.71 10.33
C LEU A 155 6.87 1.84 10.90
N SER A 156 7.61 1.56 11.97
CA SER A 156 8.56 2.50 12.59
C SER A 156 9.87 1.80 12.89
N SER A 157 10.96 2.31 12.32
CA SER A 157 12.30 1.74 12.43
C SER A 157 13.34 2.82 12.68
N GLN A 158 14.44 2.45 13.35
CA GLN A 158 15.60 3.33 13.50
C GLN A 158 16.66 2.99 12.44
N PHE A 159 17.05 3.98 11.65
CA PHE A 159 18.09 3.83 10.63
C PHE A 159 19.18 4.88 10.80
N GLN A 160 20.40 4.55 10.40
CA GLN A 160 21.50 5.49 10.36
C GLN A 160 21.66 6.11 8.97
N ASP A 161 21.91 7.41 8.94
CA ASP A 161 22.34 8.13 7.73
C ASP A 161 23.81 7.83 7.38
N VAL A 162 24.35 8.46 6.34
CA VAL A 162 25.77 8.30 5.95
C VAL A 162 26.75 8.73 7.04
N ASN A 163 26.37 9.68 7.91
CA ASN A 163 27.21 10.19 8.99
C ASN A 163 27.10 9.37 10.28
N GLY A 164 26.28 8.31 10.30
CA GLY A 164 26.02 7.49 11.48
C GLY A 164 24.99 8.09 12.45
N VAL A 165 24.29 9.16 12.06
CA VAL A 165 23.20 9.76 12.84
C VAL A 165 21.99 8.85 12.73
N THR A 166 21.44 8.45 13.89
CA THR A 166 20.22 7.64 13.95
C THR A 166 18.98 8.52 13.78
N HIS A 167 18.11 8.12 12.87
CA HIS A 167 16.81 8.73 12.61
C HIS A 167 15.70 7.71 12.85
N THR A 168 14.55 8.17 13.33
CA THR A 168 13.32 7.39 13.32
C THR A 168 12.65 7.58 11.96
N VAL A 169 12.41 6.49 11.25
CA VAL A 169 11.73 6.48 9.96
C VAL A 169 10.41 5.74 10.11
N GLU A 170 9.32 6.43 9.80
CA GLU A 170 7.97 5.87 9.78
C GLU A 170 7.44 5.85 8.34
N TYR A 171 6.88 4.72 7.92
CA TYR A 171 6.36 4.55 6.56
C TYR A 171 5.21 3.54 6.51
N ASP A 172 4.28 3.76 5.58
CA ASP A 172 3.09 2.91 5.42
C ASP A 172 3.28 1.92 4.28
N VAL A 173 2.93 0.66 4.49
CA VAL A 173 3.08 -0.41 3.51
C VAL A 173 1.79 -1.19 3.34
N LEU A 174 1.54 -1.72 2.13
CA LEU A 174 0.47 -2.69 1.94
C LEU A 174 0.71 -3.94 2.83
N PRO A 175 -0.35 -4.47 3.47
CA PRO A 175 -0.22 -5.67 4.31
C PRO A 175 0.24 -6.89 3.51
N ASP A 176 -0.08 -6.92 2.21
CA ASP A 176 0.29 -7.99 1.26
C ASP A 176 0.65 -7.41 -0.12
N TYR A 177 0.94 -8.27 -1.09
CA TYR A 177 1.22 -7.90 -2.48
C TYR A 177 -0.06 -7.53 -3.23
N LEU A 178 0.07 -6.68 -4.26
CA LEU A 178 -1.04 -6.30 -5.13
C LEU A 178 -1.79 -7.53 -5.65
N ALA A 179 -3.12 -7.47 -5.49
CA ALA A 179 -4.04 -8.53 -5.85
C ALA A 179 -5.26 -7.96 -6.57
N ILE A 180 -5.92 -8.81 -7.36
CA ILE A 180 -7.17 -8.49 -8.05
C ILE A 180 -8.27 -9.39 -7.49
N GLY A 181 -9.43 -8.81 -7.21
CA GLY A 181 -10.58 -9.51 -6.67
C GLY A 181 -11.07 -8.94 -5.33
N SER A 182 -11.98 -9.66 -4.66
CA SER A 182 -12.55 -9.28 -3.37
C SER A 182 -11.83 -9.98 -2.21
N ASN A 183 -12.12 -9.62 -0.96
CA ASN A 183 -11.57 -10.30 0.22
C ASN A 183 -11.82 -11.83 0.21
N ASN A 184 -12.88 -12.29 -0.44
CA ASN A 184 -13.26 -13.70 -0.49
C ASN A 184 -12.74 -14.44 -1.73
N ASP A 185 -12.36 -13.71 -2.78
CA ASP A 185 -11.88 -14.28 -4.05
C ASP A 185 -10.91 -13.31 -4.71
N PHE A 186 -9.62 -13.47 -4.37
CA PHE A 186 -8.52 -12.69 -4.91
C PHE A 186 -7.32 -13.53 -5.29
N TYR A 187 -6.52 -12.99 -6.19
CA TYR A 187 -5.23 -13.55 -6.56
C TYR A 187 -4.16 -12.47 -6.50
N ARG A 188 -3.03 -12.77 -5.86
CA ARG A 188 -1.81 -11.96 -6.00
C ARG A 188 -1.35 -12.01 -7.45
N ASN A 189 -1.14 -10.88 -8.10
CA ASN A 189 -0.86 -10.80 -9.53
C ASN A 189 0.61 -10.42 -9.78
N PRO A 190 1.50 -11.40 -10.09
CA PRO A 190 2.79 -11.11 -10.69
C PRO A 190 2.63 -10.27 -11.96
N MET A 191 3.38 -9.18 -12.08
CA MET A 191 3.37 -8.28 -13.24
C MET A 191 4.76 -7.71 -13.52
N GLY A 192 4.92 -7.08 -14.68
CA GLY A 192 6.16 -6.40 -15.08
C GLY A 192 6.41 -5.13 -14.27
N PRO A 193 7.67 -4.70 -14.14
CA PRO A 193 8.02 -3.51 -13.36
C PRO A 193 7.46 -2.22 -13.97
N GLU A 194 7.22 -2.18 -15.28
CA GLU A 194 6.60 -1.02 -15.95
C GLU A 194 5.14 -0.82 -15.50
N SER A 195 4.33 -1.89 -15.54
CA SER A 195 2.95 -1.86 -15.02
C SER A 195 2.92 -1.55 -13.51
N ALA A 196 3.84 -2.17 -12.75
CA ALA A 196 3.96 -1.92 -11.32
C ALA A 196 4.29 -0.46 -11.00
N GLN A 197 5.21 0.16 -11.76
CA GLN A 197 5.55 1.58 -11.60
C GLN A 197 4.37 2.49 -11.96
N ALA A 198 3.66 2.20 -13.06
CA ALA A 198 2.47 2.97 -13.45
C ALA A 198 1.41 2.99 -12.34
N ILE A 199 1.19 1.84 -11.70
CA ILE A 199 0.28 1.70 -10.56
C ILE A 199 0.81 2.45 -9.34
N ALA A 200 2.10 2.29 -9.02
CA ALA A 200 2.73 2.97 -7.89
C ALA A 200 2.58 4.50 -8.01
N ASP A 201 2.90 5.06 -9.18
CA ASP A 201 2.79 6.51 -9.43
C ASP A 201 1.34 6.99 -9.35
N ALA A 202 0.39 6.22 -9.88
CA ALA A 202 -1.03 6.56 -9.81
C ALA A 202 -1.58 6.58 -8.38
N PHE A 203 -1.02 5.76 -7.48
CA PHE A 203 -1.45 5.67 -6.08
C PHE A 203 -0.61 6.52 -5.11
N GLY A 204 0.36 7.30 -5.63
CA GLY A 204 1.27 8.06 -4.77
C GLY A 204 2.21 7.16 -3.95
N CYS A 205 2.56 6.00 -4.49
CA CYS A 205 3.36 4.97 -3.85
C CYS A 205 4.75 4.83 -4.50
N ILE A 206 5.59 4.01 -3.88
CA ILE A 206 6.90 3.61 -4.38
C ILE A 206 7.11 2.10 -4.19
N MET A 207 7.89 1.48 -5.08
CA MET A 207 8.39 0.12 -4.87
C MET A 207 9.49 0.11 -3.80
N PRO A 208 9.64 -0.99 -3.05
CA PRO A 208 10.63 -1.09 -1.99
C PRO A 208 12.07 -1.09 -2.55
N THR A 209 13.02 -0.66 -1.74
CA THR A 209 14.42 -1.05 -1.91
C THR A 209 14.66 -2.40 -1.22
N ARG A 210 15.79 -3.05 -1.50
CA ARG A 210 16.23 -4.23 -0.75
C ARG A 210 16.17 -4.04 0.78
N LYS A 211 16.67 -2.89 1.26
CA LYS A 211 16.69 -2.56 2.68
C LYS A 211 15.28 -2.51 3.28
N LEU A 212 14.32 -1.92 2.58
CA LEU A 212 12.93 -1.85 3.05
C LEU A 212 12.24 -3.22 3.00
N VAL A 213 12.55 -4.08 2.03
CA VAL A 213 12.03 -5.46 2.04
C VAL A 213 12.47 -6.21 3.31
N ASP A 214 13.75 -6.11 3.69
CA ASP A 214 14.27 -6.73 4.91
C ASP A 214 13.61 -6.14 6.18
N ASP A 215 13.32 -4.83 6.18
CA ASP A 215 12.68 -4.16 7.30
C ASP A 215 11.20 -4.56 7.45
N ILE A 216 10.46 -4.58 6.33
CA ILE A 216 9.08 -5.08 6.28
C ILE A 216 9.01 -6.52 6.80
N TRP A 217 9.96 -7.37 6.41
CA TRP A 217 10.02 -8.73 6.93
C TRP A 217 10.17 -8.78 8.46
N LYS A 218 10.99 -7.90 9.06
CA LYS A 218 11.17 -7.86 10.53
C LYS A 218 9.90 -7.47 11.28
N HIS A 219 9.07 -6.60 10.67
CA HIS A 219 7.81 -6.14 11.26
C HIS A 219 6.62 -7.05 10.96
N ALA A 220 6.73 -7.92 9.96
CA ALA A 220 5.65 -8.84 9.60
C ALA A 220 5.27 -9.75 10.77
N THR A 221 3.97 -9.90 11.01
CA THR A 221 3.43 -10.82 12.03
C THR A 221 3.19 -12.21 11.47
N VAL A 222 3.08 -12.32 10.14
CA VAL A 222 2.91 -13.59 9.43
C VAL A 222 4.16 -13.88 8.59
N HIS A 223 4.96 -14.84 9.05
CA HIS A 223 6.07 -15.42 8.29
C HIS A 223 5.72 -16.84 7.85
N LEU A 224 5.65 -17.05 6.53
CA LEU A 224 5.46 -18.38 5.96
C LEU A 224 6.76 -18.88 5.35
N SER A 225 6.96 -20.19 5.35
CA SER A 225 8.06 -20.77 4.57
C SER A 225 7.79 -20.55 3.08
N PRO A 226 8.79 -20.05 2.31
CA PRO A 226 8.71 -19.89 0.86
C PRO A 226 8.24 -21.17 0.14
N ILE A 227 7.18 -21.05 -0.67
CA ILE A 227 6.66 -22.16 -1.47
C ILE A 227 7.42 -22.22 -2.80
N TYR A 228 8.38 -23.14 -2.88
CA TYR A 228 9.22 -23.32 -4.06
C TYR A 228 8.61 -24.29 -5.08
N TYR A 229 8.55 -23.87 -6.34
CA TYR A 229 8.32 -24.76 -7.49
C TYR A 229 9.59 -24.91 -8.32
N ALA A 230 9.98 -26.16 -8.57
CA ALA A 230 11.07 -26.47 -9.49
C ALA A 230 10.75 -25.98 -10.91
N PRO A 231 11.71 -25.35 -11.62
CA PRO A 231 11.51 -24.94 -13.00
C PRO A 231 11.18 -26.15 -13.90
N VAL A 232 10.04 -26.08 -14.58
CA VAL A 232 9.65 -27.02 -15.65
C VAL A 232 9.38 -26.18 -16.89
N GLY A 233 10.29 -26.21 -17.87
CA GLY A 233 10.18 -25.39 -19.08
C GLY A 233 9.87 -23.91 -18.78
N THR A 234 8.80 -23.39 -19.37
CA THR A 234 8.30 -22.01 -19.15
C THR A 234 7.11 -21.96 -18.18
N GLU A 235 6.78 -23.05 -17.50
CA GLU A 235 5.56 -23.18 -16.68
C GLU A 235 5.47 -22.10 -15.62
N ASN A 236 6.59 -21.76 -14.98
CA ASN A 236 6.67 -20.77 -13.90
C ASN A 236 6.21 -19.36 -14.31
N ASN A 237 6.16 -19.08 -15.61
CA ASN A 237 5.73 -17.79 -16.18
C ASN A 237 4.27 -17.82 -16.68
N LYS A 238 3.58 -18.96 -16.53
CA LYS A 238 2.20 -19.15 -16.98
C LYS A 238 1.21 -18.85 -15.86
N VAL A 239 0.07 -18.26 -16.23
CA VAL A 239 -0.95 -17.79 -15.28
C VAL A 239 -1.47 -18.92 -14.38
N TYR A 240 -1.58 -20.16 -14.87
CA TYR A 240 -2.02 -21.26 -14.01
C TYR A 240 -1.06 -21.53 -12.83
N LYS A 241 0.25 -21.23 -12.98
CA LYS A 241 1.19 -21.28 -11.85
C LYS A 241 0.98 -20.14 -10.87
N PHE A 242 0.52 -18.98 -11.32
CA PHE A 242 0.18 -17.86 -10.44
C PHE A 242 -1.05 -18.22 -9.60
N ILE A 243 -2.04 -18.86 -10.22
CA ILE A 243 -3.23 -19.41 -9.55
C ILE A 243 -2.81 -20.43 -8.47
N GLN A 244 -2.04 -21.45 -8.85
CA GLN A 244 -1.57 -22.49 -7.93
C GLN A 244 -0.80 -21.90 -6.74
N HIS A 245 0.13 -20.99 -7.01
CA HIS A 245 0.94 -20.39 -5.95
C HIS A 245 0.12 -19.51 -5.00
N ASN A 246 -0.90 -18.80 -5.50
CA ASN A 246 -1.81 -18.06 -4.65
C ASN A 246 -2.59 -19.01 -3.71
N THR A 247 -3.13 -20.11 -4.26
CA THR A 247 -3.85 -21.12 -3.47
C THR A 247 -2.97 -21.74 -2.39
N ASP A 248 -1.71 -22.06 -2.71
CA ASP A 248 -0.77 -22.64 -1.75
C ASP A 248 -0.42 -21.63 -0.65
N ILE A 249 -0.22 -20.34 -0.99
CA ILE A 249 -0.01 -19.28 0.01
C ILE A 249 -1.23 -19.15 0.92
N GLU A 250 -2.44 -19.07 0.38
CA GLU A 250 -3.66 -18.93 1.20
C GLU A 250 -3.89 -20.12 2.12
N THR A 251 -3.57 -21.33 1.64
CA THR A 251 -3.60 -22.55 2.44
C THR A 251 -2.60 -22.46 3.59
N ALA A 252 -1.36 -22.05 3.30
CA ALA A 252 -0.31 -21.90 4.32
C ALA A 252 -0.63 -20.78 5.33
N ARG A 253 -1.16 -19.64 4.87
CA ARG A 253 -1.59 -18.51 5.72
C ARG A 253 -2.68 -18.95 6.70
N THR A 254 -3.70 -19.63 6.18
CA THR A 254 -4.81 -20.15 7.00
C THR A 254 -4.32 -21.20 8.01
N ALA A 255 -3.44 -22.11 7.59
CA ALA A 255 -2.86 -23.13 8.48
C ALA A 255 -1.99 -22.51 9.60
N ALA A 256 -1.35 -21.37 9.33
CA ALA A 256 -0.60 -20.60 10.32
C ALA A 256 -1.49 -19.71 11.21
N GLY A 257 -2.79 -19.63 10.94
CA GLY A 257 -3.73 -18.75 11.65
C GLY A 257 -3.63 -17.27 11.29
N GLY A 258 -2.86 -16.91 10.25
CA GLY A 258 -2.68 -15.53 9.82
C GLY A 258 -3.96 -14.96 9.23
N GLN A 259 -4.26 -13.69 9.50
CA GLN A 259 -5.41 -12.96 8.97
C GLN A 259 -5.03 -12.18 7.69
N LEU A 260 -6.03 -11.66 6.97
CA LEU A 260 -5.79 -10.94 5.70
C LEU A 260 -5.23 -9.53 5.90
N ASP A 261 -5.61 -8.89 7.01
CA ASP A 261 -5.20 -7.54 7.40
C ASP A 261 -3.86 -7.50 8.16
N GLU A 262 -3.26 -8.66 8.43
CA GLU A 262 -1.92 -8.77 9.01
C GLU A 262 -0.81 -8.56 7.97
N LEU A 263 0.32 -8.01 8.43
CA LEU A 263 1.51 -7.89 7.58
C LEU A 263 2.11 -9.26 7.34
N ILE A 264 1.96 -9.78 6.12
CA ILE A 264 2.57 -11.03 5.65
C ILE A 264 3.82 -10.73 4.82
N SER A 265 4.92 -11.42 5.09
CA SER A 265 6.18 -11.24 4.34
C SER A 265 6.95 -12.55 4.13
N GLY A 266 7.92 -12.53 3.22
CA GLY A 266 8.76 -13.68 2.85
C GLY A 266 8.18 -14.62 1.78
N ILE A 267 6.90 -14.48 1.43
CA ILE A 267 6.19 -15.39 0.49
C ILE A 267 6.45 -15.14 -1.00
N LYS A 268 7.07 -14.01 -1.36
CA LYS A 268 7.39 -13.63 -2.74
C LYS A 268 8.79 -13.02 -2.83
N LYS A 269 9.32 -12.95 -4.04
CA LYS A 269 10.42 -12.07 -4.42
C LYS A 269 9.81 -10.71 -4.75
N ASP A 270 10.08 -9.71 -3.94
CA ASP A 270 9.69 -8.33 -4.21
C ASP A 270 10.40 -7.82 -5.45
N VAL A 271 9.65 -7.17 -6.34
CA VAL A 271 10.24 -6.29 -7.36
C VAL A 271 10.68 -5.02 -6.65
N VAL A 272 11.97 -4.69 -6.74
CA VAL A 272 12.61 -3.61 -5.99
C VAL A 272 13.20 -2.55 -6.90
N ILE A 273 13.38 -1.33 -6.39
CA ILE A 273 14.21 -0.29 -7.03
C ILE A 273 15.66 -0.36 -6.53
N THR A 274 16.62 -0.08 -7.41
CA THR A 274 18.07 -0.16 -7.14
C THR A 274 18.88 0.69 -8.14
N ASN A 275 20.07 1.16 -7.76
CA ASN A 275 20.96 1.87 -8.70
C ASN A 275 21.37 1.03 -9.91
N ILE A 276 21.37 -0.30 -9.78
CA ILE A 276 21.79 -1.20 -10.87
C ILE A 276 20.96 -0.94 -12.14
N LEU A 277 19.67 -0.59 -11.99
CA LEU A 277 18.74 -0.32 -13.09
C LEU A 277 19.19 0.84 -13.99
N LEU A 278 19.97 1.80 -13.47
CA LEU A 278 20.54 2.89 -14.30
C LEU A 278 21.44 2.36 -15.41
N THR A 279 22.17 1.28 -15.12
CA THR A 279 23.12 0.64 -16.06
C THR A 279 22.52 -0.56 -16.77
N LYS A 280 21.31 -0.97 -16.38
CA LYS A 280 20.56 -2.09 -16.94
C LYS A 280 19.11 -1.69 -17.23
N PRO A 281 18.87 -0.72 -18.13
CA PRO A 281 17.52 -0.48 -18.62
C PRO A 281 16.99 -1.74 -19.30
N GLY A 282 15.70 -2.02 -19.19
CA GLY A 282 15.10 -3.23 -19.78
C GLY A 282 15.14 -4.47 -18.89
N PHE A 283 15.53 -4.34 -17.62
CA PHE A 283 15.66 -5.44 -16.67
C PHE A 283 14.79 -5.22 -15.43
N VAL A 284 14.39 -6.31 -14.79
CA VAL A 284 13.73 -6.30 -13.49
C VAL A 284 14.72 -6.65 -12.38
N ALA A 285 14.65 -5.90 -11.28
CA ALA A 285 15.36 -6.22 -10.05
C ALA A 285 14.42 -6.91 -9.06
N ILE A 286 14.79 -8.11 -8.63
CA ILE A 286 14.04 -8.90 -7.65
C ILE A 286 14.90 -9.22 -6.43
N TYR A 287 14.27 -9.28 -5.26
CA TYR A 287 14.92 -9.57 -3.99
C TYR A 287 13.95 -10.22 -3.00
N GLY A 288 14.47 -10.97 -2.03
CA GLY A 288 13.72 -11.39 -0.85
C GLY A 288 13.39 -12.88 -0.85
N TRP A 289 12.10 -13.21 -0.80
CA TRP A 289 11.63 -14.60 -0.63
C TRP A 289 12.25 -15.24 0.62
N HIS A 290 12.12 -14.55 1.75
CA HIS A 290 12.83 -14.86 2.98
C HIS A 290 12.37 -16.15 3.64
N TYR A 291 13.33 -16.89 4.19
CA TYR A 291 13.02 -17.91 5.19
C TYR A 291 12.35 -17.28 6.42
N THR A 292 11.70 -18.10 7.24
CA THR A 292 11.16 -17.68 8.55
C THR A 292 12.24 -17.22 9.53
N THR A 293 13.52 -17.44 9.22
CA THR A 293 14.67 -16.88 9.96
C THR A 293 15.05 -15.47 9.53
N GLY A 294 14.45 -14.94 8.46
CA GLY A 294 14.76 -13.61 7.91
C GLY A 294 15.95 -13.60 6.95
N VAL A 295 16.49 -14.76 6.62
CA VAL A 295 17.53 -14.86 5.58
C VAL A 295 16.86 -14.85 4.21
N PRO A 296 17.20 -13.92 3.30
CA PRO A 296 16.66 -13.88 1.95
C PRO A 296 17.14 -15.10 1.14
N ILE A 297 16.22 -15.78 0.46
CA ILE A 297 16.58 -16.85 -0.51
C ILE A 297 17.04 -16.22 -1.82
N GLN A 298 16.34 -15.17 -2.26
CA GLN A 298 16.65 -14.42 -3.47
C GLN A 298 17.55 -13.23 -3.11
N PRO A 299 18.87 -13.28 -3.38
CA PRO A 299 19.71 -12.10 -3.31
C PRO A 299 19.27 -11.09 -4.38
N LEU A 300 19.76 -9.85 -4.29
CA LEU A 300 19.44 -8.81 -5.27
C LEU A 300 19.87 -9.30 -6.65
N TYR A 301 18.89 -9.50 -7.53
CA TYR A 301 19.12 -10.09 -8.83
C TYR A 301 18.52 -9.23 -9.93
N VAL A 302 19.36 -8.82 -10.87
CA VAL A 302 19.02 -7.99 -12.04
C VAL A 302 19.54 -8.66 -13.30
N GLY A 303 19.14 -9.92 -13.49
CA GLY A 303 19.53 -10.75 -14.63
C GLY A 303 18.37 -11.15 -15.54
N HIS A 304 17.14 -10.80 -15.18
CA HIS A 304 15.96 -11.02 -15.99
C HIS A 304 15.56 -9.72 -16.70
N VAL A 305 15.18 -9.85 -17.97
CA VAL A 305 14.50 -8.79 -18.72
C VAL A 305 13.19 -8.40 -18.02
N ASP A 306 12.75 -7.17 -18.17
CA ASP A 306 11.54 -6.63 -17.53
C ASP A 306 10.23 -7.35 -17.91
N PHE A 307 10.16 -7.96 -19.09
CA PHE A 307 9.03 -8.81 -19.50
C PHE A 307 9.09 -10.25 -18.95
N TYR A 308 10.10 -10.59 -18.15
CA TYR A 308 10.13 -11.84 -17.40
C TYR A 308 9.38 -11.69 -16.09
N VAL A 309 8.31 -12.46 -15.93
CA VAL A 309 7.51 -12.52 -14.72
C VAL A 309 7.22 -13.99 -14.41
N ASP A 310 7.59 -14.43 -13.21
CA ASP A 310 7.26 -15.75 -12.70
C ASP A 310 6.28 -15.69 -11.52
N TYR A 311 5.76 -16.86 -11.12
CA TYR A 311 4.81 -17.00 -10.01
C TYR A 311 5.27 -16.42 -8.67
N SER A 312 6.59 -16.27 -8.49
CA SER A 312 7.21 -15.84 -7.24
C SER A 312 7.40 -14.34 -7.16
N HIS A 313 7.21 -13.59 -8.26
CA HIS A 313 7.25 -12.12 -8.23
C HIS A 313 6.08 -11.57 -7.39
N GLY A 314 6.37 -10.53 -6.61
CA GLY A 314 5.40 -9.79 -5.82
C GLY A 314 5.62 -8.28 -5.96
N ILE A 315 4.53 -7.54 -6.13
CA ILE A 315 4.54 -6.08 -6.08
C ILE A 315 3.96 -5.63 -4.75
N ARG A 316 4.78 -5.10 -3.87
CA ARG A 316 4.35 -4.49 -2.61
C ARG A 316 4.56 -3.00 -2.71
N LEU A 317 3.51 -2.22 -2.45
CA LEU A 317 3.59 -0.77 -2.50
C LEU A 317 3.83 -0.21 -1.10
N ILE A 318 4.61 0.86 -1.06
CA ILE A 318 4.86 1.68 0.13
C ILE A 318 4.38 3.09 -0.20
N ASN A 319 3.76 3.78 0.75
CA ASN A 319 3.43 5.20 0.61
C ASN A 319 4.71 5.99 0.28
N ALA A 320 4.69 6.76 -0.82
CA ALA A 320 5.87 7.53 -1.21
C ALA A 320 6.17 8.65 -0.22
N VAL A 321 5.23 9.04 0.64
CA VAL A 321 5.44 10.00 1.72
C VAL A 321 5.71 9.24 3.02
N MET A 322 6.88 9.48 3.59
CA MET A 322 7.35 8.88 4.84
C MET A 322 7.62 9.97 5.86
N ARG A 323 7.79 9.63 7.14
CA ARG A 323 8.25 10.58 8.16
C ARG A 323 9.67 10.25 8.59
N VAL A 324 10.56 11.24 8.57
CA VAL A 324 11.90 11.16 9.15
C VAL A 324 11.94 12.10 10.34
N ASP A 325 12.10 11.55 11.55
CA ASP A 325 12.01 12.29 12.81
C ASP A 325 10.73 13.13 12.94
N GLY A 326 9.61 12.56 12.46
CA GLY A 326 8.30 13.20 12.43
C GLY A 326 8.07 14.17 11.27
N VAL A 327 9.09 14.49 10.48
CA VAL A 327 9.01 15.40 9.31
C VAL A 327 8.60 14.62 8.07
N PRO A 328 7.49 14.96 7.39
CA PRO A 328 7.08 14.30 6.16
C PRO A 328 8.06 14.60 5.02
N MET A 329 8.44 13.56 4.28
CA MET A 329 9.41 13.61 3.18
C MET A 329 9.01 12.60 2.10
N ARG A 330 9.26 12.93 0.83
CA ARG A 330 9.12 11.96 -0.26
C ARG A 330 10.28 10.97 -0.24
N ALA A 331 9.98 9.68 -0.33
CA ALA A 331 10.95 8.60 -0.41
C ALA A 331 11.94 8.80 -1.55
N GLN A 332 11.48 9.33 -2.70
CA GLN A 332 12.34 9.65 -3.83
C GLN A 332 13.35 10.76 -3.51
N ASP A 333 12.99 11.74 -2.68
CA ASP A 333 13.88 12.83 -2.27
C ASP A 333 14.90 12.32 -1.25
N ILE A 334 14.46 11.49 -0.29
CA ILE A 334 15.34 10.79 0.66
C ILE A 334 16.36 9.94 -0.10
N LEU A 335 15.90 9.14 -1.07
CA LEU A 335 16.76 8.24 -1.86
C LEU A 335 17.78 8.99 -2.73
N ARG A 336 17.48 10.22 -3.15
CA ARG A 336 18.40 11.07 -3.94
C ARG A 336 19.37 11.89 -3.08
N ASP A 337 19.05 12.07 -1.80
CA ASP A 337 19.86 12.89 -0.89
C ASP A 337 21.23 12.24 -0.60
N PRO A 338 22.35 12.99 -0.65
CA PRO A 338 23.70 12.46 -0.44
C PRO A 338 23.95 11.86 0.95
N VAL A 339 23.13 12.20 1.95
CA VAL A 339 23.26 11.77 3.35
C VAL A 339 22.11 10.83 3.74
N LEU A 340 20.87 11.20 3.42
CA LEU A 340 19.68 10.49 3.89
C LEU A 340 19.33 9.26 3.07
N TYR A 341 19.91 9.05 1.88
CA TYR A 341 19.61 7.84 1.09
C TYR A 341 19.85 6.55 1.88
N LYS A 342 20.79 6.57 2.85
CA LYS A 342 21.12 5.43 3.68
C LYS A 342 19.99 5.01 4.61
N LEU A 343 19.02 5.90 4.88
CA LEU A 343 17.81 5.56 5.62
C LEU A 343 17.00 4.49 4.87
N LEU A 344 16.84 4.64 3.55
CA LEU A 344 15.98 3.79 2.74
C LEU A 344 16.73 2.82 1.85
N SER A 345 18.04 2.97 1.63
CA SER A 345 18.84 2.08 0.80
C SER A 345 20.14 1.70 1.51
N ASP A 346 20.59 0.47 1.31
CA ASP A 346 21.87 0.02 1.82
C ASP A 346 22.98 -0.02 0.76
N GLU A 347 22.70 0.53 -0.42
CA GLU A 347 23.68 0.68 -1.50
C GLU A 347 24.80 1.68 -1.16
N GLY A 348 25.81 1.75 -2.03
CA GLY A 348 27.02 2.56 -1.83
C GLY A 348 26.87 4.05 -2.22
N SER A 349 25.75 4.43 -2.83
CA SER A 349 25.51 5.80 -3.29
C SER A 349 24.01 6.14 -3.35
N PRO A 350 23.64 7.43 -3.34
CA PRO A 350 22.27 7.87 -3.56
C PRO A 350 21.69 7.34 -4.87
N MET A 351 20.38 7.12 -4.88
CA MET A 351 19.62 6.62 -6.01
C MET A 351 19.05 7.76 -6.84
N THR A 352 19.72 8.09 -7.95
CA THR A 352 19.30 9.19 -8.83
C THR A 352 17.98 8.89 -9.55
N GLN A 353 17.72 7.62 -9.86
CA GLN A 353 16.48 7.13 -10.48
C GLN A 353 15.78 6.12 -9.54
N PRO A 354 15.05 6.58 -8.51
CA PRO A 354 14.31 5.73 -7.58
C PRO A 354 12.98 5.22 -8.16
N TYR A 355 13.00 4.78 -9.41
CA TYR A 355 11.83 4.33 -10.17
C TYR A 355 12.25 3.56 -11.43
N TYR A 356 11.34 2.75 -11.96
CA TYR A 356 11.45 2.17 -13.29
C TYR A 356 10.92 3.14 -14.34
N LYS A 357 11.55 3.23 -15.51
CA LYS A 357 10.95 3.97 -16.64
C LYS A 357 9.89 3.07 -17.29
N TYR A 358 8.77 3.65 -17.67
CA TYR A 358 7.62 2.95 -18.26
C TYR A 358 6.86 3.82 -19.25
#